data_AF-A0A2K9YSR4-F1
#
_entry.id   AF-A0A2K9YSR4-F1
#
_cell.length_a   1.000
_cell.length_b   1.000
_cell.length_c   1.000
_cell.angle_alpha   90.00
_cell.angle_beta   90.00
_cell.angle_gamma   90.00
#
_symmetry.space_group_name_H-M   'P 1'
#
loop_
_entity.id
_entity.type
_entity.pdbx_description
1 polymer ?
#
loop_
_entity_poly.entity_id
_entity_poly.type
_entity_poly.pdbx_seq_one_letter_code
_entity_poly.pdbx_strand_id
1 'polypeptide(L)'
;MKDIINKRFWFLFLFINVATLCIFLGIAYLNWALLTGYLVGVISFLIFLSGLHLVFKKMNDWKENASIKKNKNLAVIIFLILNFLALLIIALFVIFNLLYKNKHSNANVAFVPFNVITMAIPYTLFSLQIIVMELIKKITTKRNLKRREENG
;
A
#
# COMPACT_ATOMS: atom_id res chain seq x y z
N MET A 1 -4.38 -16.25 -1.23
CA MET A 1 -3.34 -15.24 -0.93
C MET A 1 -1.94 -15.71 -1.23
N LYS A 2 -1.48 -16.89 -0.76
CA LYS A 2 -0.11 -17.39 -1.06
C LYS A 2 0.25 -17.42 -2.56
N ASP A 3 -0.71 -17.73 -3.44
CA ASP A 3 -0.44 -17.75 -4.89
C ASP A 3 -0.30 -16.36 -5.52
N ILE A 4 -1.00 -15.36 -4.96
CA ILE A 4 -1.07 -13.98 -5.49
C ILE A 4 0.05 -13.14 -4.88
N ILE A 5 0.21 -13.22 -3.57
CA ILE A 5 1.26 -12.54 -2.80
C ILE A 5 2.37 -13.56 -2.54
N ASN A 6 3.18 -13.80 -3.56
CA ASN A 6 4.34 -14.71 -3.50
C ASN A 6 5.67 -13.93 -3.45
N LYS A 7 6.82 -14.63 -3.39
CA LYS A 7 8.14 -13.98 -3.38
C LYS A 7 8.35 -13.03 -4.57
N ARG A 8 7.86 -13.41 -5.75
CA ARG A 8 7.96 -12.60 -6.98
C ARG A 8 7.10 -11.33 -6.90
N PHE A 9 5.92 -11.41 -6.28
CA PHE A 9 5.09 -10.23 -5.99
C PHE A 9 5.87 -9.21 -5.15
N TRP A 10 6.45 -9.65 -4.03
CA TRP A 10 7.22 -8.76 -3.16
C TRP A 10 8.45 -8.17 -3.83
N PHE A 11 9.17 -8.97 -4.62
CA PHE A 11 10.32 -8.49 -5.39
C PHE A 11 9.92 -7.40 -6.39
N LEU A 12 8.87 -7.63 -7.19
CA LEU A 12 8.38 -6.64 -8.14
C LEU A 12 7.87 -5.38 -7.43
N PHE A 13 7.15 -5.54 -6.32
CA PHE A 13 6.66 -4.42 -5.53
C PHE A 13 7.81 -3.55 -5.03
N LEU A 14 8.83 -4.17 -4.43
CA LEU A 14 10.00 -3.48 -3.92
C LEU A 14 10.79 -2.81 -5.05
N PHE A 15 10.99 -3.49 -6.16
CA PHE A 15 11.66 -2.93 -7.34
C PHE A 15 10.96 -1.68 -7.85
N ILE A 16 9.63 -1.70 -8.02
CA ILE A 16 8.87 -0.53 -8.50
C ILE A 16 8.93 0.62 -7.48
N ASN A 17 8.85 0.33 -6.18
CA ASN A 17 8.97 1.37 -5.15
C ASN A 17 10.38 1.98 -5.11
N VAL A 18 11.43 1.19 -5.31
CA VAL A 18 12.82 1.67 -5.40
C VAL A 18 13.01 2.50 -6.66
N ALA A 19 12.51 2.04 -7.82
CA ALA A 19 12.57 2.82 -9.06
C ALA A 19 11.84 4.18 -8.91
N THR A 20 10.68 4.17 -8.26
CA THR A 20 9.93 5.39 -7.94
C THR A 20 10.70 6.31 -6.99
N LEU A 21 11.39 5.75 -5.99
CA LEU A 21 12.28 6.51 -5.11
C LEU A 21 13.41 7.18 -5.89
N CYS A 22 14.04 6.49 -6.84
CA CYS A 22 15.06 7.05 -7.71
C CYS A 22 14.53 8.21 -8.57
N ILE A 23 13.30 8.10 -9.09
CA ILE A 23 12.64 9.19 -9.82
C ILE A 23 12.46 10.41 -8.90
N PHE A 24 11.94 10.23 -7.68
CA PHE A 24 11.78 11.34 -6.74
C PHE A 24 13.11 11.92 -6.29
N LEU A 25 14.15 11.11 -6.11
CA LEU A 25 15.51 11.59 -5.83
C LEU A 25 16.06 12.45 -6.98
N GLY A 26 15.83 12.05 -8.23
CA GLY A 26 16.23 12.84 -9.40
C GLY A 26 15.52 14.20 -9.50
N ILE A 27 14.25 14.27 -9.07
CA ILE A 27 13.44 15.50 -9.09
C ILE A 27 13.61 16.30 -7.79
N ALA A 28 14.27 15.73 -6.77
CA ALA A 28 14.37 16.32 -5.43
C ALA A 28 15.09 17.68 -5.44
N TYR A 29 16.01 17.90 -6.39
CA TYR A 29 16.67 19.19 -6.60
C TYR A 29 15.68 20.30 -6.99
N LEU A 30 14.61 19.95 -7.73
CA LEU A 30 13.56 20.88 -8.14
C LEU A 30 12.49 21.03 -7.06
N ASN A 31 12.12 19.93 -6.40
CA ASN A 31 11.08 19.95 -5.39
C ASN A 31 11.27 18.84 -4.33
N TRP A 32 11.93 19.21 -3.23
CA TRP A 32 12.17 18.30 -2.11
C TRP A 32 10.88 17.80 -1.44
N ALA A 33 9.77 18.54 -1.57
CA ALA A 33 8.48 18.17 -0.96
C ALA A 33 7.91 16.87 -1.53
N LEU A 34 8.17 16.57 -2.81
CA LEU A 34 7.70 15.34 -3.44
C LEU A 34 8.43 14.11 -2.89
N LEU A 35 9.74 14.24 -2.67
CA LEU A 35 10.54 13.17 -2.07
C LEU A 35 10.12 12.92 -0.62
N THR A 36 9.92 13.98 0.18
CA THR A 36 9.50 13.82 1.57
C THR A 36 8.09 13.22 1.67
N GLY A 37 7.17 13.63 0.80
CA GLY A 37 5.85 13.00 0.68
C GLY A 37 5.93 11.51 0.39
N TYR A 38 6.71 11.13 -0.62
CA TYR A 38 6.90 9.72 -0.95
C TYR A 38 7.52 8.92 0.21
N LEU A 39 8.54 9.45 0.89
CA LEU A 39 9.17 8.79 2.04
C LEU A 39 8.19 8.58 3.20
N VAL A 40 7.39 9.60 3.55
CA VAL A 40 6.37 9.46 4.59
C VAL A 40 5.30 8.46 4.15
N GLY A 41 4.93 8.45 2.86
CA GLY A 41 4.07 7.44 2.27
C GLY A 41 4.61 6.01 2.45
N VAL A 42 5.89 5.78 2.16
CA VAL A 42 6.55 4.48 2.33
C VAL A 42 6.55 4.06 3.80
N ILE A 43 6.90 4.96 4.72
CA ILE A 43 6.91 4.67 6.16
C ILE A 43 5.50 4.32 6.65
N SER A 44 4.51 5.15 6.31
CA SER A 44 3.10 4.92 6.62
C SER A 44 2.60 3.58 6.07
N PHE A 45 3.01 3.24 4.85
CA PHE A 45 2.67 1.98 4.22
C PHE A 45 3.29 0.78 4.93
N LEU A 46 4.56 0.87 5.38
CA LEU A 46 5.20 -0.19 6.16
C LEU A 46 4.51 -0.41 7.51
N ILE A 47 4.06 0.64 8.18
CA ILE A 47 3.26 0.55 9.41
C ILE A 47 1.94 -0.19 9.13
N PHE A 48 1.24 0.23 8.07
CA PHE A 48 0.00 -0.42 7.64
C PHE A 48 0.20 -1.90 7.31
N LEU A 49 1.27 -2.25 6.60
CA LEU A 49 1.57 -3.62 6.20
C LEU A 49 1.94 -4.51 7.40
N SER A 50 2.67 -3.95 8.37
CA SER A 50 2.99 -4.60 9.64
C SER A 50 1.72 -4.86 10.45
N GLY A 51 0.80 -3.89 10.50
CA GLY A 51 -0.51 -4.05 11.11
C GLY A 51 -1.33 -5.16 10.47
N LEU A 52 -1.39 -5.19 9.13
CA LEU A 52 -2.06 -6.26 8.39
C LEU A 52 -1.44 -7.64 8.68
N HIS A 53 -0.11 -7.72 8.76
CA HIS A 53 0.59 -8.95 9.09
C HIS A 53 0.18 -9.48 10.47
N LEU A 54 0.14 -8.61 11.49
CA LEU A 54 -0.30 -8.96 12.83
C LEU A 54 -1.75 -9.45 12.86
N VAL A 55 -2.64 -8.80 12.10
CA VAL A 55 -4.04 -9.23 11.96
C VAL A 55 -4.11 -10.64 11.37
N PHE A 56 -3.44 -10.88 10.25
CA PHE A 56 -3.48 -12.19 9.59
C PHE A 56 -2.85 -13.30 10.44
N LYS A 57 -1.78 -13.00 11.17
CA LYS A 57 -1.18 -13.95 12.12
C LYS A 57 -2.20 -14.34 13.18
N LYS A 58 -2.82 -13.36 13.83
CA LYS A 58 -3.84 -13.59 14.87
C LYS A 58 -5.08 -14.32 14.34
N MET A 59 -5.49 -14.04 13.10
CA MET A 59 -6.58 -14.75 12.45
C MET A 59 -6.28 -16.24 12.19
N ASN A 60 -5.02 -16.59 11.90
CA ASN A 60 -4.63 -17.98 11.75
C ASN A 60 -4.68 -18.72 13.09
N ASP A 61 -4.21 -18.10 14.17
CA ASP A 61 -4.28 -18.66 15.53
C ASP A 61 -5.74 -18.92 15.98
N TRP A 62 -6.67 -18.10 15.50
CA TRP A 62 -8.11 -18.25 15.77
C TRP A 62 -8.83 -19.29 14.92
N LYS A 63 -8.24 -19.77 13.81
CA LYS A 63 -8.85 -20.86 13.04
C LYS A 63 -8.82 -22.19 13.80
N GLU A 64 -7.87 -22.34 14.72
CA GLU A 64 -7.74 -23.55 15.55
C GLU A 64 -8.71 -23.55 16.75
N ASN A 65 -9.24 -22.39 17.17
CA ASN A 65 -10.09 -22.26 18.36
C ASN A 65 -11.45 -21.61 18.02
N ALA A 66 -12.53 -22.38 18.18
CA ALA A 66 -13.87 -22.13 17.64
C ALA A 66 -14.51 -20.75 17.95
N SER A 67 -14.80 -19.96 16.90
CA SER A 67 -16.11 -19.34 16.56
C SER A 67 -15.94 -18.44 15.31
N ILE A 68 -16.22 -19.00 14.13
CA ILE A 68 -15.85 -18.40 12.83
C ILE A 68 -16.47 -17.00 12.62
N LYS A 69 -17.64 -16.71 13.21
CA LYS A 69 -18.40 -15.47 12.98
C LYS A 69 -17.86 -14.26 13.77
N LYS A 70 -17.45 -14.45 15.03
CA LYS A 70 -16.93 -13.37 15.89
C LYS A 70 -15.53 -12.92 15.44
N ASN A 71 -14.72 -13.87 14.97
CA ASN A 71 -13.36 -13.65 14.50
C ASN A 71 -13.31 -12.85 13.18
N LYS A 72 -14.29 -13.02 12.29
CA LYS A 72 -14.42 -12.22 11.06
C LYS A 72 -14.73 -10.75 11.35
N ASN A 73 -15.70 -10.48 12.24
CA ASN A 73 -16.04 -9.09 12.60
C ASN A 73 -14.84 -8.37 13.22
N LEU A 74 -14.08 -9.05 14.08
CA LEU A 74 -12.91 -8.44 14.71
C LEU A 74 -11.79 -8.13 13.69
N ALA A 75 -11.57 -9.01 12.71
CA ALA A 75 -10.63 -8.73 11.62
C ALA A 75 -11.04 -7.51 10.78
N VAL A 76 -12.34 -7.35 10.49
CA VAL A 76 -12.88 -6.17 9.79
C VAL A 76 -12.68 -4.90 10.62
N ILE A 77 -12.93 -4.94 11.93
CA ILE A 77 -12.72 -3.80 12.84
C ILE A 77 -11.24 -3.40 12.86
N ILE A 78 -10.31 -4.35 12.98
CA ILE A 78 -8.88 -4.02 12.98
C ILE A 78 -8.44 -3.47 11.61
N PHE A 79 -8.96 -4.02 10.51
CA PHE A 79 -8.71 -3.47 9.18
C PHE A 79 -9.18 -2.02 9.07
N LEU A 80 -10.37 -1.68 9.60
CA LEU A 80 -10.85 -0.30 9.64
C LEU A 80 -9.94 0.60 10.49
N ILE A 81 -9.51 0.14 11.67
CA ILE A 81 -8.56 0.88 12.53
C ILE A 81 -7.25 1.17 11.79
N LEU A 82 -6.71 0.20 11.06
CA LEU A 82 -5.49 0.39 10.26
C LEU A 82 -5.66 1.42 9.14
N ASN A 83 -6.83 1.45 8.49
CA ASN A 83 -7.13 2.47 7.49
C ASN A 83 -7.29 3.85 8.11
N PHE A 84 -7.95 3.95 9.27
CA PHE A 84 -8.04 5.21 10.02
C PHE A 84 -6.67 5.70 10.47
N LEU A 85 -5.77 4.81 10.90
CA LEU A 85 -4.40 5.16 11.26
C LEU A 85 -3.62 5.69 10.05
N ALA A 86 -3.76 5.05 8.88
CA ALA A 86 -3.14 5.53 7.65
C ALA A 86 -3.67 6.92 7.25
N LEU A 87 -4.98 7.14 7.34
CA LEU A 87 -5.59 8.46 7.09
C LEU A 87 -5.12 9.50 8.11
N LEU A 88 -4.96 9.13 9.38
CA LEU A 88 -4.45 10.01 10.42
C LEU A 88 -3.01 10.45 10.12
N ILE A 89 -2.13 9.55 9.68
CA ILE A 89 -0.76 9.89 9.29
C ILE A 89 -0.75 10.88 8.13
N ILE A 90 -1.59 10.66 7.11
CA ILE A 90 -1.73 11.57 5.97
C ILE A 90 -2.24 12.94 6.46
N ALA A 91 -3.28 12.98 7.30
CA ALA A 91 -3.85 14.21 7.83
C ALA A 91 -2.85 15.01 8.67
N LEU A 92 -2.11 14.34 9.57
CA LEU A 92 -1.07 14.97 10.39
C LEU A 92 0.04 15.58 9.53
N PHE A 93 0.46 14.87 8.48
CA PHE A 93 1.46 15.39 7.56
C PHE A 93 0.95 16.61 6.77
N VAL A 94 -0.31 16.59 6.33
CA VAL A 94 -0.94 17.76 5.68
C VAL A 94 -0.97 18.96 6.63
N ILE A 95 -1.43 18.76 7.86
CA ILE A 95 -1.49 19.81 8.88
C ILE A 95 -0.09 20.37 9.16
N PHE A 96 0.90 19.50 9.36
CA PHE A 96 2.28 19.91 9.61
C PHE A 96 2.83 20.75 8.45
N ASN A 97 2.62 20.32 7.21
CA ASN A 97 3.04 21.09 6.03
C ASN A 97 2.34 22.45 5.92
N LEU A 98 1.05 22.53 6.24
CA LEU A 98 0.30 23.80 6.25
C LEU A 98 0.83 24.76 7.31
N LEU A 99 1.06 24.26 8.53
CA LEU A 99 1.63 25.06 9.62
C LEU A 99 3.05 25.52 9.29
N TYR A 100 3.86 24.68 8.66
CA TYR A 100 5.21 25.02 8.23
C TYR A 100 5.21 26.12 7.16
N LYS A 101 4.33 26.01 6.15
CA LYS A 101 4.16 27.04 5.11
C LYS A 101 3.78 28.40 5.70
N ASN A 102 2.86 28.42 6.67
CA ASN A 102 2.41 29.66 7.29
C ASN A 102 3.56 30.37 8.03
N LYS A 103 4.55 29.63 8.55
CA LYS A 103 5.75 30.21 9.17
C LYS A 103 6.87 30.52 8.17
N HIS A 104 6.92 29.83 7.04
CA HIS A 104 7.95 29.98 6.01
C HIS A 104 7.31 30.12 4.63
N SER A 105 6.88 31.34 4.27
CA SER A 105 6.09 31.60 3.04
C SER A 105 6.79 31.21 1.74
N ASN A 106 8.13 31.30 1.70
CA ASN A 106 8.95 30.95 0.53
C ASN A 106 9.31 29.46 0.47
N ALA A 107 8.87 28.64 1.43
CA ALA A 107 9.16 27.22 1.43
C ALA A 107 8.24 26.48 0.44
N ASN A 108 8.83 25.90 -0.61
CA ASN A 108 8.15 24.99 -1.57
C ASN A 108 7.65 23.67 -0.94
N VAL A 109 7.71 23.55 0.37
CA VAL A 109 7.29 22.39 1.18
C VAL A 109 5.79 22.10 1.04
N ALA A 110 5.00 23.11 0.63
CA ALA A 110 3.56 23.01 0.50
C ALA A 110 3.07 23.01 -0.96
N PHE A 111 3.64 22.15 -1.81
CA PHE A 111 2.96 21.68 -3.03
C PHE A 111 1.79 20.74 -2.66
N VAL A 112 0.84 21.25 -1.87
CA VAL A 112 -0.39 20.57 -1.43
C VAL A 112 -1.40 20.81 -2.56
N PRO A 113 -1.42 19.97 -3.60
CA PRO A 113 -1.90 18.58 -3.46
C PRO A 113 -0.90 17.49 -3.87
N PHE A 114 0.12 17.82 -4.65
CA PHE A 114 1.05 16.83 -5.24
C PHE A 114 1.83 16.07 -4.18
N ASN A 115 2.26 16.73 -3.11
CA ASN A 115 2.94 16.09 -1.98
C ASN A 115 2.04 15.00 -1.33
N VAL A 116 0.75 15.31 -1.13
CA VAL A 116 -0.24 14.35 -0.58
C VAL A 116 -0.45 13.17 -1.54
N ILE A 117 -0.52 13.43 -2.84
CA ILE A 117 -0.61 12.39 -3.86
C ILE A 117 0.61 11.46 -3.80
N THR A 118 1.82 12.01 -3.62
CA THR A 118 3.03 11.18 -3.53
C THR A 118 3.03 10.23 -2.34
N MET A 119 2.37 10.58 -1.23
CA MET A 119 2.21 9.69 -0.08
C MET A 119 1.34 8.46 -0.38
N ALA A 120 0.36 8.61 -1.28
CA ALA A 120 -0.56 7.55 -1.64
C ALA A 120 0.07 6.53 -2.62
N ILE A 121 1.17 6.90 -3.31
CA ILE A 121 1.78 6.07 -4.37
C ILE A 121 2.09 4.63 -3.91
N PRO A 122 2.73 4.38 -2.75
CA PRO A 122 3.00 3.01 -2.31
C PRO A 122 1.74 2.16 -2.16
N TYR A 123 0.65 2.76 -1.66
CA TYR A 123 -0.66 2.11 -1.52
C TYR A 123 -1.29 1.82 -2.88
N THR A 124 -1.22 2.78 -3.80
CA THR A 124 -1.74 2.63 -5.18
C THR A 124 -0.98 1.55 -5.94
N LEU A 125 0.35 1.55 -5.86
CA LEU A 125 1.21 0.55 -6.50
C LEU A 125 0.88 -0.86 -5.98
N PHE A 126 0.74 -1.00 -4.66
CA PHE A 126 0.38 -2.28 -4.03
C PHE A 126 -0.98 -2.78 -4.52
N SER A 127 -1.99 -1.90 -4.52
CA SER A 127 -3.36 -2.22 -4.93
C SER A 127 -3.43 -2.58 -6.43
N LEU A 128 -2.78 -1.79 -7.28
CA LEU A 128 -2.71 -2.03 -8.72
C LEU A 128 -2.05 -3.38 -9.01
N GLN A 129 -0.93 -3.69 -8.34
CA GLN A 129 -0.23 -4.96 -8.53
C GLN A 129 -1.09 -6.16 -8.11
N ILE A 130 -1.86 -6.05 -7.01
CA ILE A 130 -2.82 -7.10 -6.61
C ILE A 130 -3.87 -7.31 -7.70
N ILE A 131 -4.48 -6.23 -8.19
CA ILE A 131 -5.51 -6.29 -9.24
C ILE A 131 -4.94 -6.95 -10.51
N VAL A 132 -3.77 -6.50 -10.97
CA VAL A 132 -3.11 -7.03 -12.17
C VAL A 132 -2.80 -8.51 -12.02
N MET A 133 -2.24 -8.94 -10.88
CA MET A 133 -1.95 -10.36 -10.66
C MET A 133 -3.21 -11.22 -10.62
N GLU A 134 -4.29 -10.73 -10.01
CA GLU A 134 -5.57 -11.45 -9.96
C GLU A 134 -6.19 -11.61 -11.36
N LEU A 135 -6.13 -10.55 -12.18
CA LEU A 135 -6.56 -10.61 -13.58
C LEU A 135 -5.74 -11.62 -14.39
N ILE A 136 -4.41 -11.59 -14.26
CA ILE A 136 -3.52 -12.55 -14.93
C ILE A 136 -3.85 -13.99 -14.51
N LYS A 137 -4.09 -14.24 -13.22
CA LYS A 137 -4.46 -15.57 -12.71
C LYS A 137 -5.79 -16.05 -13.31
N LYS A 138 -6.81 -15.19 -13.37
CA LYS A 138 -8.11 -15.53 -13.98
C LYS A 138 -7.96 -15.88 -15.46
N ILE A 139 -7.22 -15.08 -16.22
CA ILE A 139 -7.00 -15.30 -17.66
C ILE A 139 -6.25 -16.62 -17.89
N THR A 140 -5.19 -16.87 -17.12
CA THR A 140 -4.36 -18.08 -17.27
C THR A 140 -5.15 -19.34 -16.90
N THR A 141 -5.94 -19.30 -15.82
CA THR A 141 -6.80 -20.41 -15.41
C THR A 141 -7.83 -20.75 -16.47
N LYS A 142 -8.51 -19.73 -17.04
CA LYS A 142 -9.50 -19.92 -18.11
C LYS A 142 -8.88 -20.53 -19.36
N ARG A 143 -7.67 -20.09 -19.74
CA ARG A 143 -6.94 -20.63 -20.90
C ARG A 143 -6.53 -22.09 -20.70
N ASN A 144 -6.11 -22.46 -19.49
CA ASN A 144 -5.70 -23.83 -19.17
C ASN A 144 -6.88 -24.79 -19.11
N LEU A 145 -8.06 -24.34 -18.66
CA LEU A 145 -9.30 -25.13 -18.72
C LEU A 145 -9.71 -25.42 -20.16
N LYS A 146 -9.74 -24.39 -21.02
CA LYS A 146 -10.08 -24.55 -22.44
C LYS A 146 -9.15 -25.53 -23.17
N ARG A 147 -7.85 -25.48 -22.90
CA ARG A 147 -6.87 -26.43 -23.46
C ARG A 147 -7.05 -27.88 -22.98
N ARG A 148 -7.64 -28.10 -21.81
CA ARG A 148 -7.94 -29.45 -21.32
C ARG A 148 -9.20 -30.03 -21.97
N GLU A 149 -10.19 -29.18 -22.27
CA GLU A 149 -11.40 -29.55 -23.02
C GLU A 149 -11.10 -29.83 -24.50
N GLU A 150 -10.09 -29.18 -25.10
CA GLU A 150 -9.68 -29.42 -26.49
C GLU A 150 -8.79 -30.68 -26.66
N ASN A 151 -8.19 -31.19 -25.57
CA ASN A 151 -7.23 -32.30 -25.58
C ASN A 151 -7.77 -33.59 -24.93
N GLY A 152 -9.05 -33.62 -24.51
CA GLY A 152 -9.73 -34.78 -23.95
C GLY A 152 -10.89 -35.20 -24.83
#